data_AF-A0A815L262-F1
#
_entry.id   AF-A0A815L262-F1
#
_cell.length_a   1.000
_cell.length_b   1.000
_cell.length_c   1.000
_cell.angle_alpha   90.00
_cell.angle_beta   90.00
_cell.angle_gamma   90.00
#
_symmetry.space_group_name_H-M   'P 1'
#
loop_
_entity.id
_entity.type
_entity.pdbx_description
1 polymer ?
#
loop_
_entity_poly.entity_id
_entity_poly.type
_entity_poly.pdbx_seq_one_letter_code
_entity_poly.pdbx_strand_id
1 'polypeptide(L)'
;MLGTFFPKRSVSSSQLFTFFTYSVRHSSTSSTSNKKPDEDIEHRHRLATTKKMRLLGLQSNQSHKALSIYDNYVYQQKKTPDLRMFAVAINCATIAQNLSKGREIHQYIQENCPHLKDDLMLKQQLRYFYIKCNDQISADKLFQQQNTDLNRHEKTDN
;
A
#
# COMPACT_ATOMS: atom_id res chain seq x y z
N MET A 1 19.68 -66.89 19.80
CA MET A 1 19.64 -66.74 18.32
C MET A 1 18.18 -66.51 17.96
N LEU A 2 17.80 -65.30 17.55
CA LEU A 2 17.81 -64.78 16.16
C LEU A 2 16.76 -65.44 15.24
N GLY A 3 15.87 -64.63 14.67
CA GLY A 3 15.18 -64.92 13.40
C GLY A 3 13.67 -65.12 13.47
N THR A 4 12.88 -64.04 13.45
CA THR A 4 11.47 -64.09 13.02
C THR A 4 11.35 -63.70 11.54
N PHE A 5 10.41 -64.33 10.83
CA PHE A 5 10.47 -64.55 9.39
C PHE A 5 9.29 -63.91 8.63
N PHE A 6 9.59 -62.94 7.75
CA PHE A 6 8.79 -62.49 6.58
C PHE A 6 7.39 -61.85 6.86
N PRO A 7 6.73 -61.14 5.90
CA PRO A 7 6.97 -61.10 4.45
C PRO A 7 7.23 -59.71 3.80
N LYS A 8 7.63 -59.73 2.51
CA LYS A 8 7.86 -58.54 1.66
C LYS A 8 6.66 -58.22 0.75
N ARG A 9 6.44 -56.92 0.53
CA ARG A 9 5.50 -56.31 -0.45
C ARG A 9 6.06 -56.18 -1.87
N SER A 10 5.16 -55.95 -2.84
CA SER A 10 5.44 -55.38 -4.18
C SER A 10 4.42 -54.26 -4.58
N VAL A 11 3.85 -54.27 -5.79
CA VAL A 11 3.11 -53.18 -6.49
C VAL A 11 1.92 -53.76 -7.30
N SER A 12 0.99 -53.10 -8.01
CA SER A 12 0.85 -51.76 -8.66
C SER A 12 -0.67 -51.49 -8.96
N SER A 13 -1.21 -50.34 -9.44
CA SER A 13 -0.77 -48.92 -9.44
C SER A 13 -1.83 -47.85 -9.85
N SER A 14 -2.88 -48.15 -10.66
CA SER A 14 -3.81 -47.12 -11.24
C SER A 14 -5.20 -47.12 -10.55
N GLN A 15 -5.60 -46.12 -9.75
CA GLN A 15 -6.07 -44.74 -10.09
C GLN A 15 -7.44 -44.73 -10.82
N LEU A 16 -8.49 -43.97 -10.42
CA LEU A 16 -8.58 -42.76 -9.57
C LEU A 16 -9.95 -42.59 -8.82
N PHE A 17 -10.12 -41.47 -8.10
CA PHE A 17 -11.03 -41.30 -6.95
C PHE A 17 -11.53 -39.85 -6.81
N THR A 18 -12.83 -39.62 -6.56
CA THR A 18 -13.45 -38.43 -5.88
C THR A 18 -14.96 -38.68 -5.76
N PHE A 19 -15.66 -38.68 -4.62
CA PHE A 19 -15.73 -37.85 -3.40
C PHE A 19 -16.52 -36.53 -3.52
N PHE A 20 -17.69 -36.56 -2.87
CA PHE A 20 -18.77 -35.58 -2.86
C PHE A 20 -18.65 -34.74 -1.58
N THR A 21 -18.53 -33.41 -1.68
CA THR A 21 -18.36 -32.55 -0.50
C THR A 21 -19.65 -31.83 -0.09
N TYR A 22 -20.05 -32.11 1.14
CA TYR A 22 -21.15 -31.54 1.93
C TYR A 22 -21.21 -30.00 1.91
N SER A 23 -22.43 -29.44 1.88
CA SER A 23 -22.69 -27.99 1.94
C SER A 23 -23.18 -27.56 3.32
N VAL A 24 -22.56 -26.53 3.91
CA VAL A 24 -23.15 -25.72 4.99
C VAL A 24 -23.00 -24.26 4.63
N ARG A 25 -24.09 -23.51 4.79
CA ARG A 25 -24.24 -22.11 4.42
C ARG A 25 -24.38 -21.28 5.69
N HIS A 26 -23.64 -20.18 5.81
CA HIS A 26 -24.15 -18.96 6.44
C HIS A 26 -23.58 -17.72 5.75
N SER A 27 -24.42 -16.69 5.67
CA SER A 27 -24.27 -15.54 4.77
C SER A 27 -23.61 -14.34 5.44
N SER A 28 -22.87 -13.50 4.69
CA SER A 28 -22.84 -12.02 4.82
C SER A 28 -22.04 -11.32 3.70
N THR A 29 -22.73 -11.06 2.59
CA THR A 29 -22.63 -9.89 1.68
C THR A 29 -21.37 -9.01 1.62
N SER A 30 -20.75 -8.92 0.43
CA SER A 30 -20.47 -7.62 -0.24
C SER A 30 -20.20 -7.79 -1.74
N SER A 31 -21.29 -7.78 -2.53
CA SER A 31 -21.38 -7.36 -3.93
C SER A 31 -20.11 -7.37 -4.83
N THR A 32 -19.94 -8.43 -5.61
CA THR A 32 -19.23 -8.35 -6.90
C THR A 32 -20.12 -7.71 -7.96
N SER A 33 -20.26 -6.39 -7.93
CA SER A 33 -20.86 -5.64 -9.05
C SER A 33 -19.88 -5.61 -10.22
N ASN A 34 -20.42 -5.74 -11.45
CA ASN A 34 -19.65 -5.71 -12.70
C ASN A 34 -18.68 -4.51 -12.75
N LYS A 35 -17.38 -4.76 -12.60
CA LYS A 35 -16.32 -3.82 -12.99
C LYS A 35 -15.82 -4.19 -14.37
N LYS A 36 -15.47 -3.19 -15.17
CA LYS A 36 -14.93 -3.43 -16.52
C LYS A 36 -13.60 -4.19 -16.40
N PRO A 37 -13.26 -5.14 -17.31
CA PRO A 37 -12.03 -5.92 -17.23
C PRO A 37 -10.76 -5.07 -17.05
N ASP A 38 -10.72 -3.90 -17.69
CA ASP A 38 -9.58 -2.97 -17.61
C ASP A 38 -9.39 -2.35 -16.21
N GLU A 39 -10.48 -2.05 -15.49
CA GLU A 39 -10.42 -1.51 -14.11
C GLU A 39 -9.80 -2.53 -13.15
N ASP A 40 -10.09 -3.81 -13.35
CA ASP A 40 -9.56 -4.92 -12.57
C ASP A 40 -8.08 -5.22 -12.92
N ILE A 41 -7.69 -5.09 -14.19
CA ILE A 41 -6.27 -5.14 -14.62
C ILE A 41 -5.48 -3.97 -14.00
N GLU A 42 -5.99 -2.74 -14.06
CA GLU A 42 -5.30 -1.58 -13.49
C GLU A 42 -5.22 -1.68 -11.96
N HIS A 43 -6.30 -2.11 -11.29
CA HIS A 43 -6.30 -2.33 -9.85
C HIS A 43 -5.25 -3.36 -9.42
N ARG A 44 -5.16 -4.51 -10.11
CA ARG A 44 -4.10 -5.50 -9.88
C ARG A 44 -2.71 -4.93 -10.11
N HIS A 45 -2.50 -4.20 -11.20
CA HIS A 45 -1.21 -3.58 -11.52
C HIS A 45 -0.78 -2.58 -10.44
N ARG A 46 -1.70 -1.74 -9.97
CA ARG A 46 -1.48 -0.78 -8.88
C ARG A 46 -1.11 -1.50 -7.58
N LEU A 47 -1.90 -2.50 -7.17
CA LEU A 47 -1.63 -3.29 -5.96
C LEU A 47 -0.27 -3.98 -6.01
N ALA A 48 0.09 -4.58 -7.15
CA ALA A 48 1.40 -5.20 -7.36
C ALA A 48 2.54 -4.17 -7.28
N THR A 49 2.35 -2.97 -7.86
CA THR A 49 3.32 -1.88 -7.83
C THR A 49 3.53 -1.37 -6.40
N THR A 50 2.46 -1.05 -5.67
CA THR A 50 2.53 -0.60 -4.27
C THR A 50 3.15 -1.66 -3.37
N LYS A 51 2.86 -2.95 -3.59
CA LYS A 51 3.52 -4.06 -2.88
C LYS A 51 5.02 -4.10 -3.17
N LYS A 52 5.43 -3.99 -4.44
CA LYS A 52 6.85 -3.95 -4.84
C LYS A 52 7.59 -2.76 -4.23
N MET A 53 6.99 -1.57 -4.29
CA MET A 53 7.54 -0.37 -3.64
C MET A 53 7.68 -0.55 -2.12
N ARG A 54 6.68 -1.11 -1.44
CA ARG A 54 6.74 -1.35 0.01
C ARG A 54 7.85 -2.32 0.39
N LEU A 55 8.02 -3.41 -0.36
CA LEU A 55 9.09 -4.38 -0.12
C LEU A 55 10.48 -3.74 -0.26
N LEU A 56 10.68 -2.90 -1.27
CA LEU A 56 11.93 -2.15 -1.46
C LEU A 56 12.13 -1.05 -0.41
N GLY A 57 11.06 -0.35 -0.01
CA GLY A 57 11.10 0.72 0.99
C GLY A 57 11.35 0.24 2.42
N LEU A 58 11.07 -1.03 2.74
CA LEU A 58 11.47 -1.66 4.00
C LEU A 58 12.97 -1.95 4.06
N GLN A 59 13.64 -2.07 2.91
CA GLN A 59 15.08 -2.24 2.82
C GLN A 59 15.70 -0.84 2.73
N SER A 60 16.27 -0.33 3.81
CA SER A 60 16.78 1.05 3.91
C SER A 60 17.72 1.44 2.75
N ASN A 61 18.58 0.51 2.31
CA ASN A 61 19.51 0.67 1.18
C ASN A 61 18.83 0.64 -0.22
N GLN A 62 17.49 0.56 -0.31
CA GLN A 62 16.74 0.46 -1.57
C GLN A 62 15.55 1.44 -1.66
N SER A 63 15.44 2.39 -0.73
CA SER A 63 14.46 3.50 -0.76
C SER A 63 14.46 4.26 -2.09
N HIS A 64 15.64 4.54 -2.67
CA HIS A 64 15.79 5.16 -3.99
C HIS A 64 15.16 4.33 -5.12
N LYS A 65 15.20 3.00 -5.06
CA LYS A 65 14.54 2.13 -6.06
C LYS A 65 13.03 2.17 -5.94
N ALA A 66 12.50 2.27 -4.72
CA ALA A 66 11.07 2.44 -4.50
C ALA A 66 10.57 3.80 -5.04
N LEU A 67 11.35 4.87 -4.85
CA LEU A 67 11.09 6.19 -5.43
C LEU A 67 11.18 6.20 -6.96
N SER A 68 12.15 5.49 -7.56
CA SER A 68 12.25 5.34 -9.01
C SER A 68 11.03 4.61 -9.61
N ILE A 69 10.46 3.63 -8.89
CA ILE A 69 9.21 2.96 -9.31
C ILE A 69 8.01 3.91 -9.21
N TYR A 70 7.93 4.73 -8.15
CA TYR A 70 6.93 5.79 -8.03
C TYR A 70 7.01 6.76 -9.22
N ASP A 71 8.20 7.22 -9.58
CA ASP A 71 8.42 8.16 -10.68
C ASP A 71 8.07 7.56 -12.04
N ASN A 72 8.38 6.28 -12.25
CA ASN A 72 7.91 5.57 -13.44
C ASN A 72 6.37 5.50 -13.50
N TYR A 73 5.73 5.18 -12.38
CA TYR A 73 4.26 5.07 -12.31
C TYR A 73 3.56 6.42 -12.57
N VAL A 74 4.07 7.51 -11.96
CA VAL A 74 3.50 8.85 -12.11
C VAL A 74 3.81 9.45 -13.48
N TYR A 75 5.08 9.52 -13.87
CA TYR A 75 5.50 10.33 -15.02
C TYR A 75 5.58 9.56 -16.34
N GLN A 76 5.99 8.29 -16.31
CA GLN A 76 6.10 7.47 -17.53
C GLN A 76 4.77 6.77 -17.87
N GLN A 77 4.11 6.17 -16.87
CA GLN A 77 2.81 5.51 -17.06
C GLN A 77 1.62 6.47 -16.99
N LYS A 78 1.84 7.72 -16.52
CA LYS A 78 0.79 8.76 -16.37
C LYS A 78 -0.38 8.32 -15.48
N LYS A 79 -0.12 7.51 -14.45
CA LYS A 79 -1.13 6.97 -13.53
C LYS A 79 -1.11 7.71 -12.19
N THR A 80 -2.30 8.05 -11.69
CA THR A 80 -2.46 8.68 -10.37
C THR A 80 -2.16 7.66 -9.26
N PRO A 81 -1.26 7.98 -8.31
CA PRO A 81 -1.05 7.17 -7.11
C PRO A 81 -2.31 7.06 -6.24
N ASP A 82 -2.36 6.02 -5.40
CA ASP A 82 -3.31 5.96 -4.29
C ASP A 82 -2.65 6.39 -2.96
N LEU A 83 -3.49 6.57 -1.94
CA LEU A 83 -3.10 6.88 -0.56
C LEU A 83 -1.97 5.99 -0.03
N ARG A 84 -1.99 4.69 -0.35
CA ARG A 84 -0.99 3.72 0.13
C ARG A 84 0.34 3.91 -0.59
N MET A 85 0.31 4.22 -1.89
CA MET A 85 1.51 4.45 -2.69
C MET A 85 2.18 5.77 -2.32
N PHE A 86 1.41 6.85 -2.07
CA PHE A 86 1.93 8.09 -1.48
C PHE A 86 2.60 7.85 -0.13
N ALA A 87 1.93 7.12 0.78
CA ALA A 87 2.50 6.80 2.09
C ALA A 87 3.82 6.02 2.00
N VAL A 88 3.94 5.06 1.07
CA VAL A 88 5.21 4.37 0.82
C VAL A 88 6.27 5.32 0.25
N ALA A 89 5.92 6.18 -0.71
CA ALA A 89 6.84 7.13 -1.33
C ALA A 89 7.38 8.16 -0.31
N ILE A 90 6.52 8.75 0.52
CA ILE A 90 6.90 9.68 1.60
C ILE A 90 7.84 8.97 2.58
N ASN A 91 7.53 7.73 3.01
CA ASN A 91 8.43 6.98 3.89
C ASN A 91 9.83 6.76 3.27
N CYS A 92 9.89 6.44 1.97
CA CYS A 92 11.16 6.26 1.26
C CYS A 92 11.94 7.57 1.16
N ALA A 93 11.25 8.70 0.90
CA ALA A 93 11.87 10.03 0.91
C ALA A 93 12.39 10.41 2.31
N THR A 94 11.69 10.03 3.39
CA THR A 94 12.13 10.20 4.78
C THR A 94 13.38 9.40 5.09
N ILE A 95 13.42 8.12 4.72
CA ILE A 95 14.60 7.24 4.93
C ILE A 95 15.81 7.78 4.15
N ALA A 96 15.60 8.25 2.93
CA ALA A 96 16.63 8.87 2.10
C ALA A 96 16.98 10.32 2.50
N GLN A 97 16.26 10.92 3.45
CA GLN A 97 16.33 12.34 3.83
C GLN A 97 16.27 13.30 2.62
N ASN A 98 15.52 12.92 1.57
CA ASN A 98 15.46 13.64 0.31
C ASN A 98 14.36 14.71 0.37
N LEU A 99 14.72 15.89 0.91
CA LEU A 99 13.82 17.03 1.05
C LEU A 99 13.17 17.43 -0.28
N SER A 100 13.93 17.41 -1.38
CA SER A 100 13.43 17.77 -2.71
C SER A 100 12.30 16.83 -3.15
N LYS A 101 12.53 15.52 -3.05
CA LYS A 101 11.57 14.50 -3.47
C LYS A 101 10.28 14.52 -2.66
N GLY A 102 10.36 14.69 -1.34
CA GLY A 102 9.12 14.77 -0.54
C GLY A 102 8.35 16.07 -0.75
N ARG A 103 9.02 17.20 -1.08
CA ARG A 103 8.32 18.43 -1.54
C ARG A 103 7.59 18.22 -2.86
N GLU A 104 8.24 17.58 -3.83
CA GLU A 104 7.62 17.19 -5.11
C GLU A 104 6.38 16.30 -4.91
N ILE A 105 6.48 15.27 -4.05
CA ILE A 105 5.34 14.39 -3.72
C ILE A 105 4.22 15.18 -3.01
N HIS A 106 4.55 16.05 -2.06
CA HIS A 106 3.56 16.86 -1.36
C HIS A 106 2.83 17.82 -2.29
N GLN A 107 3.56 18.52 -3.17
CA GLN A 107 2.98 19.38 -4.20
C GLN A 107 2.07 18.58 -5.15
N TYR A 108 2.52 17.42 -5.62
CA TYR A 108 1.71 16.54 -6.46
C TYR A 108 0.38 16.18 -5.79
N ILE A 109 0.38 15.83 -4.50
CA ILE A 109 -0.84 15.53 -3.74
C ILE A 109 -1.77 16.74 -3.70
N GLN A 110 -1.25 17.94 -3.41
CA GLN A 110 -2.05 19.17 -3.33
C GLN A 110 -2.70 19.55 -4.67
N GLU A 111 -1.99 19.36 -5.78
CA GLU A 111 -2.43 19.75 -7.12
C GLU A 111 -3.34 18.70 -7.78
N ASN A 112 -3.01 17.41 -7.64
CA ASN A 112 -3.63 16.32 -8.42
C ASN A 112 -4.58 15.44 -7.58
N CYS A 113 -4.52 15.52 -6.25
CA CYS A 113 -5.28 14.68 -5.34
C CYS A 113 -5.90 15.52 -4.19
N PRO A 114 -6.76 16.52 -4.49
CA PRO A 114 -7.32 17.42 -3.47
C PRO A 114 -8.09 16.68 -2.37
N HIS A 115 -8.71 15.53 -2.69
CA HIS A 115 -9.38 14.65 -1.73
C HIS A 115 -8.43 13.95 -0.72
N LEU A 116 -7.12 13.95 -0.97
CA LEU A 116 -6.08 13.41 -0.08
C LEU A 116 -5.26 14.51 0.61
N LYS A 117 -5.40 15.78 0.21
CA LYS A 117 -4.68 16.92 0.81
C LYS A 117 -4.91 17.01 2.32
N ASP A 118 -6.15 16.74 2.74
CA ASP A 118 -6.57 16.82 4.14
C ASP A 118 -6.59 15.46 4.87
N ASP A 119 -6.11 14.39 4.22
CA ASP A 119 -5.97 13.08 4.84
C ASP A 119 -5.01 13.13 6.05
N LEU A 120 -5.51 12.68 7.19
CA LEU A 120 -4.79 12.75 8.46
C LEU A 120 -3.51 11.91 8.46
N MET A 121 -3.51 10.74 7.82
CA MET A 121 -2.33 9.87 7.75
C MET A 121 -1.23 10.51 6.91
N LEU A 122 -1.56 11.09 5.74
CA LEU A 122 -0.61 11.82 4.91
C LEU A 122 -0.11 13.10 5.62
N LYS A 123 -1.00 13.91 6.23
CA LYS A 123 -0.60 15.10 7.02
C LYS A 123 0.40 14.75 8.12
N GLN A 124 0.15 13.69 8.89
CA GLN A 124 1.07 13.21 9.94
C GLN A 124 2.41 12.73 9.36
N GLN A 125 2.36 11.95 8.28
CA GLN A 125 3.56 11.38 7.69
C GLN A 125 4.44 12.41 6.98
N LEU A 126 3.83 13.40 6.31
CA LEU A 126 4.52 14.56 5.74
C LEU A 126 5.16 15.41 6.84
N ARG A 127 4.48 15.64 7.97
CA ARG A 127 5.08 16.35 9.12
C ARG A 127 6.32 15.64 9.63
N TYR A 128 6.24 14.31 9.83
CA TYR A 128 7.39 13.51 10.23
C TYR A 128 8.54 13.57 9.20
N PHE A 129 8.22 13.47 7.91
CA PHE A 129 9.19 13.67 6.82
C PHE A 129 9.91 15.02 6.89
N TYR A 130 9.17 16.12 7.06
CA TYR A 130 9.75 17.47 7.11
C TYR A 130 10.64 17.67 8.35
N ILE A 131 10.23 17.19 9.52
CA ILE A 131 11.06 17.16 10.74
C ILE A 131 12.36 16.37 10.48
N LYS A 132 12.26 15.18 9.87
CA LYS A 132 13.42 14.34 9.55
C LYS A 132 14.34 14.92 8.48
N CYS A 133 13.88 15.90 7.70
CA CYS A 133 14.66 16.64 6.72
C CYS A 133 15.03 18.06 7.19
N ASN A 134 14.89 18.36 8.48
CA ASN A 134 15.17 19.65 9.13
C ASN A 134 14.40 20.87 8.58
N ASP A 135 13.28 20.66 7.88
CA ASP A 135 12.38 21.73 7.42
C ASP A 135 11.23 21.91 8.43
N GLN A 136 11.58 22.44 9.61
CA GLN A 136 10.64 22.65 10.71
C GLN A 136 9.50 23.60 10.31
N ILE A 137 9.76 24.59 9.46
CA ILE A 137 8.77 25.57 8.98
C ILE A 137 7.63 24.86 8.22
N SER A 138 7.95 23.90 7.35
CA SER A 138 6.94 23.11 6.66
C SER A 138 6.19 22.15 7.60
N ALA A 139 6.88 21.58 8.59
CA ALA A 139 6.26 20.72 9.60
C ALA A 139 5.25 21.47 10.48
N ASP A 140 5.60 22.67 10.95
CA ASP A 140 4.75 23.50 11.81
C ASP A 140 3.51 24.01 11.07
N LYS A 141 3.63 24.37 9.78
CA LYS A 141 2.48 24.70 8.92
C LYS A 141 1.47 23.56 8.85
N LEU A 142 1.94 22.32 8.68
CA LEU A 142 1.09 21.12 8.68
C LEU A 142 0.48 20.80 10.06
N PHE A 143 1.07 21.30 11.15
CA PHE A 143 0.48 21.20 12.49
C PHE A 143 -0.63 22.24 12.71
N GLN A 144 -0.36 23.49 12.36
CA GLN A 144 -1.34 24.58 12.47
C GLN A 144 -2.60 24.29 11.64
N GLN A 145 -2.44 23.84 10.38
CA GLN A 145 -3.56 23.46 9.52
C GLN A 145 -4.48 22.42 10.19
N GLN A 146 -3.91 21.32 10.70
CA GLN A 146 -4.68 20.27 11.38
C GLN A 146 -5.49 20.83 12.58
N ASN A 147 -4.89 21.70 13.39
CA ASN A 147 -5.58 22.28 14.55
C ASN A 147 -6.69 23.26 14.13
N THR A 148 -6.53 23.99 13.02
CA THR A 148 -7.59 24.87 12.49
C THR A 148 -8.76 24.13 11.84
N ASP A 149 -8.58 22.87 11.45
CA ASP A 149 -9.64 22.01 10.91
C ASP A 149 -10.50 21.43 12.06
N LEU A 150 -9.87 20.99 13.16
CA LEU A 150 -10.56 20.52 14.37
C LEU A 150 -11.51 21.58 14.95
N ASN A 151 -11.02 22.81 15.14
CA ASN A 151 -11.80 23.95 15.67
C ASN A 151 -12.94 24.42 14.74
N ARG A 152 -13.06 23.85 13.53
CA ARG A 152 -14.12 24.17 12.56
C ARG A 152 -15.32 23.22 12.68
N HIS A 153 -15.13 22.00 13.19
CA HIS A 153 -16.20 21.04 13.44
C HIS A 153 -16.99 21.32 14.72
N GLU A 154 -16.40 21.99 15.72
CA GLU A 154 -17.12 22.37 16.95
C GLU A 154 -18.09 23.56 16.78
N LYS A 155 -18.15 24.19 15.60
CA LYS A 155 -18.94 25.40 15.34
C LYS A 155 -20.18 25.21 14.47
N THR A 156 -20.49 23.97 14.06
CA THR A 156 -21.66 23.67 13.20
C THR A 156 -22.88 23.15 13.95
N ASP A 157 -22.76 22.94 15.27
CA ASP A 157 -23.73 22.19 16.06
C ASP A 157 -24.50 23.07 17.08
N ASN A 158 -24.64 24.37 16.78
CA ASN A 158 -25.40 25.37 17.55
C ASN A 158 -26.39 26.14 16.66
#